data_AF-A0A1D1ZXS7-F1
#
_entry.id   AF-A0A1D1ZXS7-F1
#
_cell.length_a   1.000
_cell.length_b   1.000
_cell.length_c   1.000
_cell.angle_alpha   90.00
_cell.angle_beta   90.00
_cell.angle_gamma   90.00
#
_symmetry.space_group_name_H-M   'P 1'
#
loop_
_entity.id
_entity.type
_entity.pdbx_description
1 polymer ?
#
loop_
_entity_poly.entity_id
_entity_poly.type
_entity_poly.pdbx_seq_one_letter_code
_entity_poly.pdbx_strand_id
1 'polypeptide(L)'
;DARVERLESENAALAQSLARLEAVACGAGGGDGEDPQGEGRGRRPAAPGAAASPSHAAAASPQRPGAALRLAQLEGEVSLLRRRANELQKANDRLQQVFRRQITQFREAVYLLFGYRVEMMTDPSAREIRARFVLRPQHEDEGAELVFDLLRSGVLALVPTALTTGRLAQEAATFVDRFRSIPAFTANLTLENFQRQTQS
;
A
#
# COMPACT_ATOMS: atom_id res chain seq x y z
N ASP A 1 0.75 -13.66 -7.64
CA ASP A 1 0.05 -13.38 -8.91
C ASP A 1 1.06 -12.67 -9.79
N ALA A 2 1.65 -13.36 -10.78
CA ALA A 2 2.89 -12.90 -11.42
C ALA A 2 2.76 -11.53 -12.14
N ARG A 3 1.54 -11.13 -12.51
CA ARG A 3 1.25 -9.81 -13.09
C ARG A 3 1.26 -8.69 -12.05
N VAL A 4 0.81 -8.95 -10.82
CA VAL A 4 0.77 -7.96 -9.75
C VAL A 4 2.19 -7.70 -9.25
N GLU A 5 2.97 -8.76 -9.03
CA GLU A 5 4.38 -8.67 -8.63
C GLU A 5 5.23 -7.93 -9.70
N ARG A 6 4.94 -8.15 -10.98
CA ARG A 6 5.60 -7.41 -12.07
C ARG A 6 5.26 -5.91 -12.00
N LEU A 7 3.98 -5.56 -11.84
CA LEU A 7 3.55 -4.14 -11.76
C LEU A 7 4.09 -3.43 -10.51
N GLU A 8 4.20 -4.14 -9.38
CA GLU A 8 4.80 -3.61 -8.16
C GLU A 8 6.30 -3.37 -8.34
N SER A 9 7.01 -4.30 -9.00
CA SER A 9 8.44 -4.13 -9.32
C SER A 9 8.69 -2.96 -10.27
N GLU A 10 7.83 -2.78 -11.26
CA GLU A 10 7.90 -1.67 -12.22
C GLU A 10 7.61 -0.33 -11.54
N ASN A 11 6.61 -0.26 -10.65
CA ASN A 11 6.32 0.95 -9.87
C ASN A 11 7.46 1.32 -8.90
N ALA A 12 8.08 0.33 -8.25
CA ALA A 12 9.22 0.57 -7.37
C ALA A 12 10.44 1.11 -8.14
N ALA A 13 10.70 0.58 -9.34
CA ALA A 13 11.77 1.07 -10.21
C ALA A 13 11.50 2.51 -10.68
N LEU A 14 10.25 2.83 -11.04
CA LEU A 14 9.86 4.18 -11.43
C LEU A 14 10.00 5.17 -10.27
N ALA A 15 9.61 4.81 -9.05
CA ALA A 15 9.78 5.65 -7.87
C ALA A 15 11.27 5.96 -7.58
N GLN A 16 12.16 4.97 -7.74
CA GLN A 16 13.61 5.18 -7.59
C GLN A 16 14.18 6.10 -8.68
N SER A 17 13.67 6.01 -9.90
CA SER A 17 14.10 6.89 -10.99
C SER A 17 13.68 8.35 -10.76
N LEU A 18 12.47 8.58 -10.24
CA LEU A 18 11.99 9.91 -9.86
C LEU A 18 12.79 10.50 -8.71
N ALA A 19 13.07 9.70 -7.66
CA ALA A 19 13.88 10.15 -6.53
C ALA A 19 15.31 10.56 -6.95
N ARG A 20 15.90 9.86 -7.92
CA ARG A 20 17.20 10.22 -8.50
C ARG A 20 17.14 11.53 -9.29
N LEU A 21 16.09 11.72 -10.08
CA LEU A 21 15.89 12.96 -10.85
C LEU A 21 15.62 14.16 -9.93
N GLU A 22 14.88 13.97 -8.85
CA GLU A 22 14.64 14.99 -7.83
C GLU A 22 15.91 15.33 -7.06
N ALA A 23 16.75 14.35 -6.72
CA ALA A 23 18.05 14.60 -6.10
C ALA A 23 19.00 15.40 -7.01
N VAL A 24 18.97 15.14 -8.31
CA VAL A 24 19.75 15.92 -9.31
C VAL A 24 19.18 17.33 -9.45
N ALA A 25 17.87 17.52 -9.36
CA ALA A 25 17.23 18.84 -9.38
C ALA A 25 17.54 19.66 -8.11
N CYS A 26 17.55 19.04 -6.92
CA CYS A 26 17.94 19.69 -5.67
C CYS A 26 19.45 20.03 -5.62
N GLY A 27 20.30 19.27 -6.30
CA GLY A 27 21.74 19.59 -6.43
C GLY A 27 22.05 20.79 -7.32
N ALA A 28 21.09 21.26 -8.13
CA ALA A 28 21.27 22.37 -9.05
C ALA A 28 20.75 23.73 -8.52
N GLY A 29 20.19 23.78 -7.29
CA GLY A 29 19.57 24.98 -6.70
C GLY A 29 20.31 25.61 -5.52
N GLY A 30 21.56 25.22 -5.23
CA GLY A 30 22.30 25.72 -4.06
C GLY A 30 23.31 26.80 -4.38
N GLY A 31 22.90 28.07 -4.34
CA GLY A 31 23.79 29.22 -4.39
C GLY A 31 23.05 30.54 -4.43
N ASP A 32 22.66 31.07 -3.26
CA ASP A 32 23.02 32.43 -2.82
C ASP A 32 22.16 32.90 -1.63
N GLY A 33 22.86 33.24 -0.54
CA GLY A 33 22.61 34.43 0.28
C GLY A 33 21.50 34.39 1.33
N GLU A 34 21.89 34.25 2.61
CA GLU A 34 21.32 35.05 3.69
C GLU A 34 22.30 35.16 4.88
N ASP A 35 22.79 36.39 5.11
CA ASP A 35 23.56 36.82 6.29
C ASP A 35 22.66 36.88 7.55
N PRO A 36 23.25 36.70 8.75
CA PRO A 36 22.78 37.41 9.93
C PRO A 36 23.88 38.32 10.49
N GLN A 37 23.52 39.60 10.66
CA GLN A 37 24.30 40.64 11.31
C GLN A 37 24.57 40.30 12.78
N GLY A 38 25.81 40.50 13.22
CA GLY A 38 26.23 40.47 14.63
C GLY A 38 27.46 41.35 14.84
N GLU A 39 27.27 42.46 15.54
CA GLU A 39 28.27 43.49 15.84
C GLU A 39 29.39 43.01 16.78
N GLY A 40 30.62 43.50 16.58
CA GLY A 40 31.73 43.26 17.51
C GLY A 40 33.03 44.01 17.15
N ARG A 41 33.24 45.16 17.78
CA ARG A 41 34.42 46.05 17.67
C ARG A 41 35.76 45.36 18.03
N GLY A 42 36.84 45.69 17.31
CA GLY A 42 38.21 45.51 17.81
C GLY A 42 39.38 45.78 16.84
N ARG A 43 39.96 46.99 16.93
CA ARG A 43 41.38 47.40 16.73
C ARG A 43 42.16 47.14 15.39
N ARG A 44 42.62 48.27 14.83
CA ARG A 44 43.73 48.58 13.87
C ARG A 44 45.13 48.09 14.32
N PRO A 45 46.25 48.31 13.56
CA PRO A 45 46.44 48.71 12.14
C PRO A 45 47.58 47.94 11.39
N ALA A 46 47.68 48.10 10.06
CA ALA A 46 48.88 48.53 9.29
C ALA A 46 48.85 48.10 7.81
N ALA A 47 49.13 49.05 6.92
CA ALA A 47 49.40 48.90 5.48
C ALA A 47 50.93 48.67 5.25
N PRO A 48 51.52 48.64 4.03
CA PRO A 48 50.96 48.85 2.68
C PRO A 48 51.49 47.90 1.58
N GLY A 49 50.95 47.98 0.35
CA GLY A 49 51.62 47.41 -0.82
C GLY A 49 50.75 47.17 -2.07
N ALA A 50 50.69 48.18 -2.93
CA ALA A 50 50.44 48.21 -4.37
C ALA A 50 50.17 46.89 -5.14
N ALA A 51 49.09 46.85 -5.96
CA ALA A 51 49.19 46.92 -7.43
C ALA A 51 47.83 46.68 -8.14
N ALA A 52 47.50 47.60 -9.04
CA ALA A 52 46.81 47.42 -10.33
C ALA A 52 45.49 46.63 -10.45
N SER A 53 44.41 47.37 -10.70
CA SER A 53 43.27 46.99 -11.57
C SER A 53 43.80 46.64 -13.00
N PRO A 54 43.10 45.86 -13.87
CA PRO A 54 41.73 46.13 -14.27
C PRO A 54 40.81 44.93 -14.59
N SER A 55 39.50 45.23 -14.56
CA SER A 55 38.41 44.65 -15.36
C SER A 55 38.52 43.19 -15.82
N HIS A 56 37.78 42.31 -15.17
CA HIS A 56 37.03 41.29 -15.89
C HIS A 56 35.56 41.71 -15.93
N ALA A 57 35.22 42.38 -17.03
CA ALA A 57 33.86 42.49 -17.51
C ALA A 57 33.20 41.11 -17.45
N ALA A 58 31.95 41.11 -16.99
CA ALA A 58 31.03 39.99 -17.05
C ALA A 58 31.00 39.41 -18.47
N ALA A 59 31.81 38.38 -18.71
CA ALA A 59 31.69 37.54 -19.87
C ALA A 59 30.55 36.57 -19.59
N ALA A 60 29.32 37.03 -19.90
CA ALA A 60 28.19 36.16 -20.13
C ALA A 60 28.65 35.05 -21.08
N SER A 61 28.86 33.85 -20.54
CA SER A 61 29.17 32.68 -21.34
C SER A 61 28.00 32.50 -22.31
N PRO A 62 28.24 32.42 -23.63
CA PRO A 62 27.17 32.21 -24.59
C PRO A 62 26.60 30.82 -24.28
N GLN A 63 25.39 30.79 -23.72
CA GLN A 63 24.63 29.56 -23.58
C GLN A 63 24.61 28.89 -24.95
N ARG A 64 25.23 27.72 -25.06
CA ARG A 64 25.28 26.96 -26.31
C ARG A 64 23.83 26.76 -26.77
N PRO A 65 23.44 27.20 -27.98
CA PRO A 65 22.05 27.15 -28.45
C PRO A 65 21.45 25.73 -28.44
N GLY A 66 22.30 24.69 -28.48
CA GLY A 66 21.87 23.30 -28.32
C GLY A 66 21.48 22.88 -26.89
N ALA A 67 21.89 23.62 -25.85
CA ALA A 67 21.51 23.33 -24.46
C ALA A 67 20.07 23.77 -24.18
N ALA A 68 19.68 24.97 -24.64
CA ALA A 68 18.31 25.48 -24.49
C ALA A 68 17.28 24.60 -25.22
N LEU A 69 17.60 24.13 -26.43
CA LEU A 69 16.72 23.23 -27.18
C LEU A 69 16.55 21.86 -26.49
N ARG A 70 17.64 21.31 -25.94
CA ARG A 70 17.59 20.05 -25.17
C ARG A 70 16.79 20.20 -23.88
N LEU A 71 16.92 21.34 -23.19
CA LEU A 71 16.11 21.62 -22.00
C LEU A 71 14.62 21.68 -22.35
N ALA A 72 14.24 22.39 -23.42
CA ALA A 72 12.85 22.45 -23.87
C ALA A 72 12.29 21.08 -24.29
N GLN A 73 13.11 20.23 -24.92
CA GLN A 73 12.75 18.85 -25.25
C GLN A 73 12.51 18.02 -23.99
N LEU A 74 13.42 18.09 -23.02
CA LEU A 74 13.29 17.37 -21.75
C LEU A 74 12.09 17.86 -20.93
N GLU A 75 11.80 19.17 -20.91
CA GLU A 75 10.61 19.73 -20.29
C GLU A 75 9.32 19.21 -20.94
N GLY A 76 9.31 19.10 -22.27
CA GLY A 76 8.22 18.48 -23.02
C GLY A 76 8.02 17.01 -22.66
N GLU A 77 9.10 16.23 -22.59
CA GLU A 77 9.06 14.82 -22.18
C GLU A 77 8.58 14.66 -20.74
N VAL A 78 9.10 15.46 -19.81
CA VAL A 78 8.66 15.45 -18.40
C VAL A 78 7.17 15.80 -18.29
N SER A 79 6.69 16.77 -19.06
CA SER A 79 5.27 17.12 -19.10
C SER A 79 4.40 15.96 -19.59
N LEU A 80 4.81 15.29 -20.67
CA LEU A 80 4.12 14.11 -21.20
C LEU A 80 4.13 12.93 -20.22
N LEU A 81 5.28 12.66 -19.60
CA LEU A 81 5.42 11.59 -18.61
C LEU A 81 4.56 11.84 -17.38
N ARG A 82 4.55 13.08 -16.86
CA ARG A 82 3.68 13.48 -15.74
C ARG A 82 2.20 13.30 -16.08
N ARG A 83 1.80 13.70 -17.29
CA ARG A 83 0.42 13.48 -17.75
C ARG A 83 0.08 12.00 -17.78
N ARG A 84 0.96 11.16 -18.33
CA ARG A 84 0.73 9.71 -18.41
C ARG A 84 0.69 9.05 -17.03
N ALA A 85 1.57 9.45 -16.11
CA ALA A 85 1.56 8.99 -14.73
C ALA A 85 0.23 9.34 -14.04
N ASN A 86 -0.26 10.56 -14.22
CA ASN A 86 -1.55 11.00 -13.69
C ASN A 86 -2.73 10.21 -14.27
N GLU A 87 -2.72 9.94 -15.58
CA GLU A 87 -3.75 9.13 -16.24
C GLU A 87 -3.75 7.68 -15.73
N LEU A 88 -2.57 7.08 -15.56
CA LEU A 88 -2.41 5.74 -14.99
C LEU A 88 -2.86 5.69 -13.53
N GLN A 89 -2.51 6.68 -12.72
CA GLN A 89 -2.96 6.75 -11.33
C GLN A 89 -4.48 6.81 -11.24
N LYS A 90 -5.13 7.70 -12.01
CA LYS A 90 -6.60 7.78 -12.07
C LYS A 90 -7.25 6.48 -12.57
N ALA A 91 -6.59 5.76 -13.48
CA ALA A 91 -7.08 4.45 -13.91
C ALA A 91 -6.98 3.40 -12.77
N ASN A 92 -5.87 3.41 -12.02
CA ASN A 92 -5.67 2.54 -10.86
C ASN A 92 -6.70 2.83 -9.76
N ASP A 93 -6.91 4.10 -9.42
CA ASP A 93 -7.89 4.50 -8.39
C ASP A 93 -9.31 4.02 -8.75
N ARG A 94 -9.70 4.17 -10.02
CA ARG A 94 -10.99 3.65 -10.53
C ARG A 94 -11.06 2.14 -10.43
N LEU A 95 -9.99 1.43 -10.77
CA LEU A 95 -9.93 -0.03 -10.67
C LEU A 95 -10.08 -0.49 -9.22
N GLN A 96 -9.38 0.15 -8.27
CA GLN A 96 -9.51 -0.14 -6.84
C GLN A 96 -10.93 0.12 -6.35
N GLN A 97 -11.57 1.22 -6.78
CA GLN A 97 -12.94 1.52 -6.41
C GLN A 97 -13.92 0.45 -6.92
N VAL A 98 -13.78 0.03 -8.18
CA VAL A 98 -14.61 -1.05 -8.74
C VAL A 98 -14.40 -2.35 -7.97
N PHE A 99 -13.14 -2.72 -7.69
CA PHE A 99 -12.82 -3.93 -6.96
C PHE A 99 -13.41 -3.92 -5.54
N ARG A 100 -13.28 -2.79 -4.81
CA ARG A 100 -13.89 -2.60 -3.49
C ARG A 100 -15.41 -2.77 -3.55
N ARG A 101 -16.07 -2.18 -4.55
CA ARG A 101 -17.52 -2.33 -4.73
C ARG A 101 -17.91 -3.79 -4.97
N GLN A 102 -17.18 -4.48 -5.84
CA GLN A 102 -17.46 -5.89 -6.18
C GLN A 102 -17.27 -6.82 -4.98
N ILE A 103 -16.18 -6.66 -4.22
CA ILE A 103 -15.95 -7.52 -3.04
C ILE A 103 -16.98 -7.25 -1.93
N THR A 104 -17.41 -5.99 -1.75
CA THR A 104 -18.49 -5.65 -0.81
C THR A 104 -19.80 -6.34 -1.23
N GLN A 105 -20.21 -6.21 -2.50
CA GLN A 105 -21.42 -6.86 -3.02
C GLN A 105 -21.36 -8.38 -2.89
N PHE A 106 -20.21 -8.99 -3.19
CA PHE A 106 -20.02 -10.42 -3.04
C PHE A 106 -20.16 -10.87 -1.57
N ARG A 107 -19.52 -10.17 -0.64
CA ARG A 107 -19.60 -10.47 0.81
C ARG A 107 -21.00 -10.28 1.35
N GLU A 108 -21.73 -9.28 0.87
CA GLU A 108 -23.14 -9.07 1.20
C GLU A 108 -24.01 -10.23 0.70
N ALA A 109 -23.82 -10.66 -0.56
CA ALA A 109 -24.52 -11.82 -1.09
C ALA A 109 -24.23 -13.10 -0.30
N VAL A 110 -22.96 -13.33 0.07
CA VAL A 110 -22.57 -14.48 0.92
C VAL A 110 -23.25 -14.41 2.28
N TYR A 111 -23.33 -13.23 2.89
CA TYR A 111 -24.02 -13.05 4.16
C TYR A 111 -25.51 -13.34 4.05
N LEU A 112 -26.19 -12.84 3.02
CA LEU A 112 -27.63 -13.05 2.80
C LEU A 112 -27.97 -14.50 2.45
N LEU A 113 -27.12 -15.18 1.68
CA LEU A 113 -27.37 -16.54 1.23
C LEU A 113 -27.00 -17.61 2.27
N PHE A 114 -25.92 -17.39 3.00
CA PHE A 114 -25.34 -18.42 3.88
C PHE A 114 -25.37 -18.05 5.37
N GLY A 115 -25.71 -16.81 5.71
CA GLY A 115 -25.80 -16.35 7.10
C GLY A 115 -24.45 -16.05 7.75
N TYR A 116 -23.39 -15.81 6.97
CA TYR A 116 -22.04 -15.53 7.49
C TYR A 116 -21.46 -14.22 6.98
N ARG A 117 -21.06 -13.33 7.88
CA ARG A 117 -20.17 -12.21 7.54
C ARG A 117 -18.75 -12.76 7.46
N VAL A 118 -18.16 -12.69 6.28
CA VAL A 118 -16.79 -13.17 6.03
C VAL A 118 -15.85 -11.99 6.05
N GLU A 119 -14.79 -12.02 6.84
CA GLU A 119 -13.64 -11.11 6.80
C GLU A 119 -12.40 -11.87 6.36
N MET A 120 -11.50 -11.21 5.62
CA MET A 120 -10.25 -11.79 5.15
C MET A 120 -9.09 -10.93 5.64
N MET A 121 -8.09 -11.57 6.23
CA MET A 121 -6.84 -10.97 6.65
C MET A 121 -5.69 -11.68 5.93
N THR A 122 -4.73 -10.92 5.43
CA THR A 122 -3.52 -11.45 4.79
C THR A 122 -2.32 -10.95 5.55
N ASP A 123 -1.46 -11.88 5.95
CA ASP A 123 -0.14 -11.57 6.48
C ASP A 123 0.91 -12.04 5.44
N PRO A 124 1.57 -11.11 4.72
CA PRO A 124 2.57 -11.47 3.72
C PRO A 124 3.80 -12.13 4.33
N SER A 125 4.05 -11.97 5.64
CA SER A 125 5.19 -12.56 6.35
C SER A 125 4.93 -14.02 6.77
N ALA A 126 3.67 -14.45 6.79
CA ALA A 126 3.30 -15.82 7.14
C ALA A 126 3.76 -16.80 6.05
N ARG A 127 4.69 -17.69 6.40
CA ARG A 127 5.25 -18.67 5.46
C ARG A 127 4.23 -19.69 4.99
N GLU A 128 3.37 -20.18 5.89
CA GLU A 128 2.49 -21.32 5.59
C GLU A 128 1.03 -20.91 5.33
N ILE A 129 0.60 -19.77 5.88
CA ILE A 129 -0.77 -19.26 5.76
C ILE A 129 -0.81 -18.28 4.57
N ARG A 130 -1.75 -18.52 3.64
CA ARG A 130 -2.03 -17.62 2.51
C ARG A 130 -2.98 -16.50 2.94
N ALA A 131 -4.02 -16.85 3.69
CA ALA A 131 -5.01 -15.91 4.19
C ALA A 131 -5.72 -16.50 5.41
N ARG A 132 -6.17 -15.64 6.31
CA ARG A 132 -7.05 -15.98 7.42
C ARG A 132 -8.44 -15.45 7.15
N PHE A 133 -9.45 -16.28 7.36
CA PHE A 133 -10.85 -15.92 7.22
C PHE A 133 -11.53 -15.95 8.58
N VAL A 134 -12.31 -14.92 8.88
CA VAL A 134 -13.15 -14.84 10.08
C VAL A 134 -14.59 -14.86 9.62
N LEU A 135 -15.36 -15.83 10.10
CA LEU A 135 -16.78 -16.01 9.81
C LEU A 135 -17.58 -15.69 11.06
N ARG A 136 -18.44 -14.67 10.97
CA ARG A 136 -19.40 -14.31 12.02
C ARG A 136 -20.80 -14.77 11.61
N PRO A 137 -21.42 -15.71 12.34
CA PRO A 137 -22.79 -16.15 12.08
C PRO A 137 -23.80 -15.02 12.28
N GLN A 138 -24.92 -15.04 11.53
CA GLN A 138 -25.94 -14.00 11.58
C GLN A 138 -26.76 -13.98 12.86
N HIS A 139 -26.90 -15.11 13.56
CA HIS A 139 -27.83 -15.30 14.68
C HIS A 139 -27.09 -15.79 15.94
N GLU A 140 -25.87 -15.31 16.18
CA GLU A 140 -25.11 -15.56 17.41
C GLU A 140 -24.75 -14.25 18.11
N ASP A 141 -24.40 -14.36 19.39
CA ASP A 141 -23.96 -13.26 20.23
C ASP A 141 -22.65 -12.62 19.73
N GLU A 142 -22.42 -11.36 20.09
CA GLU A 142 -21.16 -10.67 19.82
C GLU A 142 -19.98 -11.47 20.41
N GLY A 143 -19.04 -11.88 19.55
CA GLY A 143 -17.86 -12.67 19.92
C GLY A 143 -17.88 -14.13 19.45
N ALA A 144 -18.99 -14.61 18.90
CA ALA A 144 -19.05 -15.90 18.21
C ALA A 144 -18.39 -15.84 16.83
N GLU A 145 -17.13 -16.28 16.76
CA GLU A 145 -16.36 -16.29 15.52
C GLU A 145 -15.82 -17.69 15.20
N LEU A 146 -15.90 -18.05 13.92
CA LEU A 146 -15.14 -19.15 13.35
C LEU A 146 -13.94 -18.56 12.62
N VAL A 147 -12.75 -19.09 12.89
CA VAL A 147 -11.52 -18.62 12.25
C VAL A 147 -10.95 -19.76 11.43
N PHE A 148 -10.58 -19.47 10.19
CA PHE A 148 -10.00 -20.45 9.27
C PHE A 148 -8.73 -19.93 8.63
N ASP A 149 -7.69 -20.74 8.62
CA ASP A 149 -6.46 -20.47 7.88
C ASP A 149 -6.50 -21.21 6.54
N LEU A 150 -6.48 -20.46 5.45
CA LEU A 150 -6.20 -20.99 4.13
C LEU A 150 -4.70 -21.12 3.99
N LEU A 151 -4.21 -22.36 4.07
CA LEU A 151 -2.81 -22.68 3.90
C LEU A 151 -2.39 -22.50 2.44
N ARG A 152 -1.10 -22.27 2.19
CA ARG A 152 -0.56 -22.18 0.82
C ARG A 152 -0.73 -23.49 0.03
N SER A 153 -0.91 -24.62 0.73
CA SER A 153 -1.29 -25.91 0.14
C SER A 153 -2.71 -25.94 -0.44
N GLY A 154 -3.54 -24.92 -0.17
CA GLY A 154 -4.94 -24.86 -0.57
C GLY A 154 -5.91 -25.50 0.43
N VAL A 155 -5.40 -26.06 1.53
CA VAL A 155 -6.23 -26.63 2.61
C VAL A 155 -6.73 -25.50 3.51
N LEU A 156 -8.02 -25.56 3.85
CA LEU A 156 -8.63 -24.67 4.84
C LEU A 156 -8.64 -25.38 6.20
N ALA A 157 -7.91 -24.83 7.17
CA ALA A 157 -7.80 -25.38 8.52
C ALA A 157 -8.63 -24.54 9.50
N LEU A 158 -9.42 -25.20 10.36
CA LEU A 158 -10.13 -24.53 11.44
C LEU A 158 -9.14 -24.14 12.54
N VAL A 159 -9.11 -22.86 12.90
CA VAL A 159 -8.31 -22.34 14.01
C VAL A 159 -9.15 -22.44 15.29
N PRO A 160 -8.60 -22.99 16.39
CA PRO A 160 -9.33 -23.06 17.65
C PRO A 160 -9.75 -21.67 18.16
N THR A 161 -11.04 -21.48 18.37
CA THR A 161 -11.65 -20.33 19.07
C THR A 161 -12.40 -20.83 20.29
N ALA A 162 -12.81 -19.92 21.20
CA ALA A 162 -13.63 -20.28 22.35
C ALA A 162 -14.93 -21.01 21.96
N LEU A 163 -15.50 -20.64 20.80
CA LEU A 163 -16.70 -21.28 20.26
C LEU A 163 -16.42 -22.72 19.82
N THR A 164 -15.30 -22.96 19.11
CA THR A 164 -14.97 -24.27 18.55
C THR A 164 -14.35 -25.23 19.56
N THR A 165 -13.71 -24.73 20.61
CA THR A 165 -13.20 -25.57 21.70
C THR A 165 -14.22 -25.79 22.81
N GLY A 166 -15.25 -24.95 22.88
CA GLY A 166 -16.39 -25.08 23.78
C GLY A 166 -17.59 -25.71 23.10
N ARG A 167 -18.59 -24.89 22.79
CA ARG A 167 -19.93 -25.31 22.33
C ARG A 167 -19.89 -26.21 21.10
N LEU A 168 -18.98 -25.95 20.15
CA LEU A 168 -18.91 -26.66 18.88
C LEU A 168 -17.81 -27.73 18.81
N ALA A 169 -17.26 -28.14 19.96
CA ALA A 169 -16.13 -29.07 19.97
C ALA A 169 -16.46 -30.43 19.32
N GLN A 170 -17.66 -30.95 19.57
CA GLN A 170 -18.09 -32.24 19.02
C GLN A 170 -18.35 -32.15 17.51
N GLU A 171 -18.98 -31.07 17.07
CA GLU A 171 -19.28 -30.76 15.68
C GLU A 171 -17.98 -30.52 14.89
N ALA A 172 -17.03 -29.80 15.47
CA ALA A 172 -15.72 -29.58 14.85
C ALA A 172 -14.98 -30.91 14.67
N ALA A 173 -14.90 -31.76 15.71
CA ALA A 173 -14.28 -33.08 15.61
C ALA A 173 -14.97 -33.98 14.56
N THR A 174 -16.30 -33.91 14.47
CA THR A 174 -17.08 -34.75 13.54
C THR A 174 -16.97 -34.25 12.10
N PHE A 175 -17.31 -32.99 11.85
CA PHE A 175 -17.41 -32.46 10.49
C PHE A 175 -16.07 -32.03 9.93
N VAL A 176 -15.19 -31.41 10.74
CA VAL A 176 -13.90 -30.90 10.28
C VAL A 176 -12.84 -31.99 10.31
N ASP A 177 -12.64 -32.66 11.45
CA ASP A 177 -11.52 -33.61 11.57
C ASP A 177 -11.83 -34.96 10.90
N ARG A 178 -13.00 -35.53 11.18
CA ARG A 178 -13.39 -36.84 10.65
C ARG A 178 -13.92 -36.77 9.21
N PHE A 179 -14.85 -35.87 8.92
CA PHE A 179 -15.46 -35.78 7.58
C PHE A 179 -14.77 -34.82 6.63
N ARG A 180 -13.83 -33.98 7.11
CA ARG A 180 -13.09 -33.02 6.28
C ARG A 180 -14.01 -32.09 5.49
N SER A 181 -15.15 -31.72 6.06
CA SER A 181 -16.21 -30.94 5.40
C SER A 181 -16.55 -29.70 6.22
N ILE A 182 -15.87 -28.59 5.89
CA ILE A 182 -16.23 -27.27 6.40
C ILE A 182 -17.67 -26.87 6.01
N PRO A 183 -18.16 -27.13 4.78
CA PRO A 183 -19.54 -26.80 4.43
C PRO A 183 -20.58 -27.53 5.29
N ALA A 184 -20.34 -28.80 5.65
CA ALA A 184 -21.24 -29.53 6.54
C ALA A 184 -21.22 -28.93 7.96
N PHE A 185 -20.03 -28.58 8.46
CA PHE A 185 -19.86 -27.93 9.76
C PHE A 185 -20.62 -26.60 9.85
N THR A 186 -20.44 -25.71 8.85
CA THR A 186 -21.11 -24.40 8.85
C THR A 186 -22.61 -24.53 8.60
N ALA A 187 -23.07 -25.41 7.72
CA ALA A 187 -24.51 -25.64 7.52
C ALA A 187 -25.20 -26.13 8.80
N ASN A 188 -24.55 -27.05 9.55
CA ASN A 188 -25.06 -27.51 10.84
C ASN A 188 -25.18 -26.35 11.84
N LEU A 189 -24.14 -25.53 11.95
CA LEU A 189 -24.14 -24.34 12.82
C LEU A 189 -25.25 -23.35 12.44
N THR A 190 -25.43 -23.06 11.14
CA THR A 190 -26.50 -22.17 10.67
C THR A 190 -27.88 -22.69 11.09
N LEU A 191 -28.12 -23.99 10.92
CA LEU A 191 -29.39 -24.61 11.31
C LEU A 191 -29.63 -24.55 12.83
N GLU A 192 -28.59 -24.86 13.61
CA GLU A 192 -28.66 -24.83 15.08
C GLU A 192 -28.94 -23.41 15.61
N ASN A 193 -28.26 -22.39 15.04
CA ASN A 193 -28.48 -20.99 15.39
C ASN A 193 -29.91 -20.55 15.05
N PHE A 194 -30.41 -20.93 13.88
CA PHE A 194 -31.79 -20.63 13.47
C PHE A 194 -32.82 -21.28 14.40
N GLN A 195 -32.60 -22.54 14.77
CA GLN A 195 -33.47 -23.25 15.71
C GLN A 195 -33.51 -22.57 17.08
N ARG A 196 -32.35 -22.16 17.62
CA ARG A 196 -32.32 -21.40 18.88
C ARG A 196 -33.11 -20.10 18.78
N GLN A 197 -32.94 -19.35 17.70
CA GLN A 197 -33.62 -18.07 17.52
C GLN A 197 -35.14 -18.23 17.35
N THR A 198 -35.61 -19.30 16.69
CA THR A 198 -37.03 -19.50 16.40
C THR A 198 -37.80 -20.29 17.45
N GLN A 199 -37.08 -20.95 18.38
CA GLN A 199 -37.67 -21.67 19.51
C GLN A 199 -37.60 -20.88 20.83
N SER A 200 -36.99 -19.69 20.82
CA SER A 200 -37.07 -18.71 21.92
C SER A 200 -38.23 -17.76 21.72
#